data_AF-A0A2U1DUV3-F1
#
_entry.id   AF-A0A2U1DUV3-F1
#
_cell.length_a   1.000
_cell.length_b   1.000
_cell.length_c   1.000
_cell.angle_alpha   90.00
_cell.angle_beta   90.00
_cell.angle_gamma   90.00
#
_symmetry.space_group_name_H-M   'P 1'
#
loop_
_entity.id
_entity.type
_entity.pdbx_description
1 polymer ?
#
loop_
_entity_poly.entity_id
_entity_poly.type
_entity_poly.pdbx_seq_one_letter_code
_entity_poly.pdbx_strand_id
1 'polypeptide(L)'
;MSAFAGWRACFAAASFLVAACAAQAHDFVNIPPALCVPVDRSVGLPAEMEPYRAAVRICAIAQQPPSVAAPVAAKVNLLSVFTDDYYKTLPADAAWRDFPLPMLVDATGRCLGRIPHLFPVDPPQELTISAGRWQRGTPHELRLKVQSPAVGGDSTLPSLHWNPRKGTYTPKNTTPSQDKTSCPQT
;
A
#
# COMPACT_ATOMS: atom_id res chain seq x y z
N MET A 1 -68.79 -17.32 38.67
CA MET A 1 -67.79 -16.62 39.51
C MET A 1 -66.51 -16.54 38.72
N SER A 2 -66.12 -15.31 38.38
CA SER A 2 -64.98 -14.96 37.53
C SER A 2 -63.66 -14.96 38.32
N ALA A 3 -62.54 -14.89 37.57
CA ALA A 3 -61.34 -14.08 37.83
C ALA A 3 -60.01 -14.79 38.17
N PHE A 4 -59.15 -14.80 37.12
CA PHE A 4 -57.75 -14.34 37.10
C PHE A 4 -56.68 -15.08 37.93
N ALA A 5 -55.93 -15.95 37.25
CA ALA A 5 -54.55 -16.29 37.60
C ALA A 5 -53.60 -15.23 36.99
N GLY A 6 -52.84 -14.55 37.85
CA GLY A 6 -51.92 -13.47 37.47
C GLY A 6 -50.60 -13.51 38.23
N TRP A 7 -49.54 -13.86 37.48
CA TRP A 7 -48.27 -13.14 37.33
C TRP A 7 -47.12 -13.18 38.37
N ARG A 8 -45.92 -13.39 37.75
CA ARG A 8 -44.57 -12.84 37.99
C ARG A 8 -43.61 -13.57 38.94
N ALA A 9 -42.49 -14.05 38.39
CA ALA A 9 -41.26 -13.26 38.39
C ALA A 9 -40.21 -13.82 37.41
N CYS A 10 -39.63 -12.90 36.64
CA CYS A 10 -38.54 -13.08 35.70
C CYS A 10 -37.20 -13.29 36.41
N PHE A 11 -36.33 -14.14 35.88
CA PHE A 11 -34.88 -13.91 35.87
C PHE A 11 -34.32 -14.37 34.52
N ALA A 12 -34.33 -13.46 33.55
CA ALA A 12 -33.53 -13.60 32.34
C ALA A 12 -32.09 -13.16 32.68
N ALA A 13 -31.17 -14.11 32.77
CA ALA A 13 -29.75 -13.83 32.86
C ALA A 13 -29.26 -13.32 31.50
N ALA A 14 -29.09 -12.01 31.39
CA ALA A 14 -28.50 -11.36 30.23
C ALA A 14 -27.02 -11.73 30.12
N SER A 15 -26.71 -12.68 29.23
CA SER A 15 -25.34 -12.99 28.83
C SER A 15 -24.88 -11.95 27.80
N PHE A 16 -24.34 -10.81 28.28
CA PHE A 16 -23.57 -9.89 27.44
C PHE A 16 -22.17 -10.46 27.26
N LEU A 17 -22.01 -11.40 26.32
CA LEU A 17 -20.68 -11.77 25.83
C LEU A 17 -20.25 -10.76 24.76
N VAL A 18 -19.22 -10.01 25.14
CA VAL A 18 -18.51 -9.02 24.36
C VAL A 18 -17.91 -9.66 23.11
N ALA A 19 -18.59 -9.55 21.97
CA ALA A 19 -17.99 -9.83 20.66
C ALA A 19 -17.51 -8.51 20.04
N ALA A 20 -16.47 -7.91 20.63
CA ALA A 20 -15.85 -6.68 20.14
C ALA A 20 -14.36 -6.89 19.88
N CYS A 21 -14.01 -7.75 18.92
CA CYS A 21 -12.66 -7.82 18.33
C CYS A 21 -12.68 -8.60 17.01
N ALA A 22 -13.44 -8.14 16.01
CA ALA A 22 -13.33 -8.67 14.64
C ALA A 22 -13.55 -7.61 13.55
N ALA A 23 -13.49 -6.31 13.89
CA ALA A 23 -13.91 -5.24 12.98
C ALA A 23 -12.76 -4.49 12.26
N GLN A 24 -11.51 -4.96 12.32
CA GLN A 24 -10.36 -4.14 11.86
C GLN A 24 -9.59 -4.71 10.65
N ALA A 25 -9.99 -5.86 10.11
CA ALA A 25 -9.33 -6.49 8.95
C ALA A 25 -9.97 -6.16 7.59
N HIS A 26 -11.19 -5.60 7.56
CA HIS A 26 -11.96 -5.41 6.32
C HIS A 26 -11.66 -4.10 5.56
N ASP A 27 -10.79 -3.23 6.06
CA ASP A 27 -10.55 -1.89 5.49
C ASP A 27 -9.27 -1.77 4.65
N PHE A 28 -8.44 -2.81 4.59
CA PHE A 28 -7.18 -2.80 3.86
C PHE A 28 -7.26 -3.61 2.58
N VAL A 29 -6.75 -3.02 1.50
CA VAL A 29 -6.69 -3.62 0.18
C VAL A 29 -5.23 -3.76 -0.23
N ASN A 30 -4.81 -4.98 -0.58
CA ASN A 30 -3.48 -5.20 -1.13
C ASN A 30 -3.40 -4.55 -2.50
N ILE A 31 -2.25 -3.96 -2.82
CA ILE A 31 -1.95 -3.44 -4.16
C ILE A 31 -1.37 -4.62 -4.97
N PRO A 32 -2.15 -5.25 -5.86
CA PRO A 32 -1.65 -6.40 -6.62
C PRO A 32 -0.71 -5.92 -7.73
N PRO A 33 0.52 -6.46 -7.83
CA PRO A 33 1.46 -6.07 -8.88
C PRO A 33 0.90 -6.28 -10.29
N ALA A 34 0.03 -7.28 -10.47
CA ALA A 34 -0.61 -7.60 -11.74
C ALA A 34 -1.58 -6.53 -12.27
N LEU A 35 -2.06 -5.61 -11.41
CA LEU A 35 -2.91 -4.49 -11.86
C LEU A 35 -2.11 -3.21 -12.15
N CYS A 36 -0.78 -3.26 -12.00
CA CYS A 36 0.08 -2.14 -12.35
C CYS A 36 0.32 -2.10 -13.85
N VAL A 37 0.13 -0.94 -14.46
CA VAL A 37 0.23 -0.76 -15.92
C VAL A 37 1.57 -0.11 -16.30
N PRO A 38 2.09 -0.34 -17.52
CA PRO A 38 3.24 0.42 -18.00
C PRO A 38 2.96 1.92 -17.95
N VAL A 39 3.99 2.71 -17.66
CA VAL A 39 3.88 4.18 -17.71
C VAL A 39 3.84 4.64 -19.16
N ASP A 40 2.83 5.46 -19.51
CA ASP A 40 2.73 6.07 -20.83
C ASP A 40 3.91 7.04 -21.09
N ARG A 41 4.33 7.20 -22.35
CA ARG A 41 5.45 8.09 -22.70
C ARG A 41 5.18 9.56 -22.39
N SER A 42 3.91 9.97 -22.32
CA SER A 42 3.51 11.33 -21.94
C SER A 42 3.68 11.63 -20.45
N VAL A 43 3.84 10.61 -19.61
CA VAL A 43 4.06 10.78 -18.18
C VAL A 43 5.55 11.01 -17.93
N GLY A 44 5.87 12.17 -17.35
CA GLY A 44 7.21 12.49 -16.87
C GLY A 44 7.58 11.60 -15.69
N LEU A 45 8.76 10.98 -15.74
CA LEU A 45 9.30 10.20 -14.62
C LEU A 45 10.38 11.02 -13.90
N PRO A 46 10.62 10.74 -12.61
CA PRO A 46 11.83 11.20 -11.94
C PRO A 46 13.08 10.78 -12.72
N ALA A 47 14.11 11.64 -12.75
CA ALA A 47 15.32 11.42 -13.54
C ALA A 47 16.01 10.06 -13.24
N GLU A 48 15.96 9.61 -11.99
CA GLU A 48 16.47 8.31 -11.54
C GLU A 48 15.71 7.10 -12.10
N MET A 49 14.43 7.24 -12.45
CA MET A 49 13.58 6.19 -13.02
C MET A 49 13.59 6.18 -14.56
N GLU A 50 13.95 7.29 -15.19
CA GLU A 50 13.93 7.46 -16.65
C GLU A 50 14.72 6.38 -17.41
N PRO A 51 15.94 5.96 -16.97
CA PRO A 51 16.69 4.88 -17.64
C PRO A 51 15.96 3.54 -17.65
N TYR A 52 15.01 3.34 -16.73
CA TYR A 52 14.26 2.11 -16.54
C TYR A 52 12.84 2.19 -17.07
N ARG A 53 12.47 3.24 -17.82
CA ARG A 53 11.08 3.52 -18.25
C ARG A 53 10.31 2.29 -18.76
N ALA A 54 10.94 1.43 -19.56
CA ALA A 54 10.31 0.22 -20.09
C ALA A 54 9.86 -0.78 -19.00
N ALA A 55 10.52 -0.77 -17.84
CA ALA A 55 10.20 -1.57 -16.68
C ALA A 55 9.48 -0.79 -15.56
N VAL A 56 9.28 0.52 -15.72
CA VAL A 56 8.53 1.32 -14.73
C VAL A 56 7.03 1.06 -14.92
N ARG A 57 6.37 0.73 -13.81
CA ARG A 57 4.92 0.56 -13.74
C ARG A 57 4.30 1.59 -12.81
N ILE A 58 3.04 1.91 -13.09
CA ILE A 58 2.19 2.72 -12.22
C ILE A 58 1.03 1.86 -11.69
N CYS A 59 0.90 1.82 -10.37
CA CYS A 59 -0.19 1.13 -9.68
C CYS A 59 -1.15 2.16 -9.09
N ALA A 60 -2.39 2.17 -9.56
CA ALA A 60 -3.45 2.98 -8.98
C ALA A 60 -3.83 2.45 -7.59
N ILE A 61 -3.75 3.29 -6.55
CA ILE A 61 -4.14 2.91 -5.18
C ILE A 61 -5.58 3.35 -4.94
N ALA A 62 -6.51 2.41 -5.08
CA ALA A 62 -7.94 2.64 -4.94
C ALA A 62 -8.59 1.70 -3.91
N GLN A 63 -9.63 2.20 -3.23
CA GLN A 63 -10.36 1.44 -2.19
C GLN A 63 -11.06 0.20 -2.74
N GLN A 64 -11.40 0.23 -4.03
CA GLN A 64 -11.87 -0.94 -4.76
C GLN A 64 -10.97 -1.09 -5.98
N PRO A 65 -10.58 -2.33 -6.33
CA PRO A 65 -9.94 -2.58 -7.62
C PRO A 65 -10.82 -1.97 -8.73
N PRO A 66 -10.22 -1.39 -9.78
CA PRO A 66 -11.00 -0.82 -10.86
C PRO A 66 -11.94 -1.89 -11.44
N SER A 67 -13.25 -1.70 -11.27
CA SER A 67 -14.27 -2.51 -11.93
C SER A 67 -14.52 -1.95 -13.32
N VAL A 68 -14.89 -2.82 -14.27
CA VAL A 68 -15.20 -2.45 -15.66
C VAL A 68 -16.35 -1.42 -15.74
N ALA A 69 -17.18 -1.30 -14.70
CA ALA A 69 -18.37 -0.45 -14.70
C ALA A 69 -18.13 1.03 -14.33
N ALA A 70 -17.08 1.35 -13.57
CA ALA A 70 -16.70 2.72 -13.25
C ALA A 70 -15.27 2.79 -12.66
N PRO A 71 -14.29 3.37 -13.36
CA PRO A 71 -12.97 3.59 -12.78
C PRO A 71 -13.06 4.70 -11.72
N VAL A 72 -12.84 4.34 -10.45
CA VAL A 72 -12.59 5.35 -9.41
C VAL A 72 -11.20 5.93 -9.66
N ALA A 73 -11.12 7.21 -10.02
CA ALA A 73 -9.84 7.88 -10.21
C ALA A 73 -9.03 7.82 -8.90
N ALA A 74 -7.91 7.10 -8.93
CA ALA A 74 -7.03 6.98 -7.78
C ALA A 74 -6.36 8.32 -7.49
N LYS A 75 -6.41 8.75 -6.23
CA LYS A 75 -5.77 10.00 -5.78
C LYS A 75 -4.27 9.83 -5.51
N VAL A 76 -3.84 8.59 -5.34
CA VAL A 76 -2.48 8.20 -5.03
C VAL A 76 -2.11 7.07 -5.97
N ASN A 77 -0.96 7.20 -6.62
CA ASN A 77 -0.38 6.17 -7.47
C ASN A 77 0.98 5.77 -6.91
N LEU A 78 1.36 4.52 -7.12
CA LEU A 78 2.70 4.02 -6.84
C LEU A 78 3.46 3.88 -8.15
N LEU A 79 4.57 4.59 -8.28
CA LEU A 79 5.56 4.38 -9.34
C LEU A 79 6.65 3.45 -8.82
N SER A 80 6.96 2.40 -9.57
CA SER A 80 8.04 1.48 -9.22
C SER A 80 8.70 0.89 -10.45
N VAL A 81 9.98 0.56 -10.35
CA VAL A 81 10.67 -0.27 -11.34
C VAL A 81 10.36 -1.73 -11.04
N PHE A 82 9.76 -2.43 -12.01
CA PHE A 82 9.56 -3.88 -11.92
C PHE A 82 10.85 -4.56 -12.34
N THR A 83 11.68 -4.89 -11.34
CA THR A 83 13.04 -5.43 -11.51
C THR A 83 13.08 -6.70 -12.35
N ASP A 84 12.15 -7.61 -12.15
CA ASP A 84 12.02 -8.83 -12.97
C ASP A 84 11.77 -8.51 -14.44
N ASP A 85 10.93 -7.51 -14.73
CA ASP A 85 10.63 -7.10 -16.11
C ASP A 85 11.85 -6.45 -16.77
N TYR A 86 12.65 -5.71 -16.00
CA TYR A 86 13.93 -5.18 -16.48
C TYR A 86 14.91 -6.32 -16.81
N TYR A 87 15.15 -7.24 -15.89
CA TYR A 87 16.13 -8.32 -16.08
C TYR A 87 15.73 -9.34 -17.14
N LYS A 88 14.44 -9.57 -17.39
CA LYS A 88 13.97 -10.42 -18.51
C LYS A 88 14.48 -9.95 -19.88
N THR A 89 14.84 -8.67 -20.01
CA THR A 89 15.35 -8.10 -21.27
C THR A 89 16.87 -8.20 -21.42
N LEU A 90 17.56 -8.66 -20.38
CA LEU A 90 19.02 -8.69 -20.32
C LEU A 90 19.57 -10.13 -20.39
N PRO A 91 20.86 -10.30 -20.74
CA PRO A 91 21.56 -11.57 -20.60
C PRO A 91 21.50 -12.11 -19.16
N ALA A 92 21.59 -13.44 -19.01
CA ALA A 92 21.49 -14.10 -17.70
C ALA A 92 22.62 -13.74 -16.71
N ASP A 93 23.74 -13.24 -17.22
CA ASP A 93 24.91 -12.79 -16.45
C ASP A 93 24.94 -11.26 -16.23
N ALA A 94 23.83 -10.57 -16.54
CA ALA A 94 23.73 -9.14 -16.31
C ALA A 94 24.01 -8.78 -14.85
N ALA A 95 24.82 -7.74 -14.66
CA ALA A 95 25.17 -7.26 -13.33
C ALA A 95 23.94 -6.76 -12.56
N TRP A 96 23.96 -6.99 -11.24
CA TRP A 96 22.98 -6.41 -10.32
C TRP A 96 23.04 -4.87 -10.38
N ARG A 97 21.87 -4.24 -10.29
CA ARG A 97 21.69 -2.79 -10.37
C ARG A 97 21.02 -2.30 -9.10
N ASP A 98 21.44 -1.13 -8.64
CA ASP A 98 20.74 -0.39 -7.61
C ASP A 98 19.56 0.33 -8.27
N PHE A 99 18.34 -0.14 -8.02
CA PHE A 99 17.13 0.45 -8.57
C PHE A 99 16.63 1.62 -7.71
N PRO A 100 16.03 2.65 -8.33
CA PRO A 100 15.37 3.71 -7.57
C PRO A 100 14.19 3.14 -6.77
N LEU A 101 14.05 3.61 -5.53
CA LEU A 101 12.97 3.17 -4.65
C LEU A 101 11.60 3.60 -5.16
N PRO A 102 10.53 2.83 -4.85
CA PRO A 102 9.19 3.17 -5.29
C PRO A 102 8.70 4.50 -4.69
N MET A 103 7.94 5.24 -5.48
CA MET A 103 7.47 6.58 -5.13
C MET A 103 5.95 6.65 -5.16
N LEU A 104 5.36 7.23 -4.12
CA LEU A 104 3.95 7.61 -4.10
C LEU A 104 3.82 8.97 -4.78
N VAL A 105 2.92 9.09 -5.74
CA VAL A 105 2.65 10.34 -6.46
C VAL A 105 1.15 10.64 -6.53
N ASP A 106 0.78 11.91 -6.63
CA ASP A 106 -0.59 12.29 -6.97
C ASP A 106 -0.81 12.29 -8.49
N ALA A 107 -2.02 12.67 -8.92
CA ALA A 107 -2.40 12.74 -10.33
C ALA A 107 -1.58 13.74 -11.16
N THR A 108 -0.88 14.70 -10.50
CA THR A 108 0.00 15.67 -11.17
C THR A 108 1.44 15.18 -11.29
N GLY A 109 1.75 14.01 -10.73
CA GLY A 109 3.12 13.49 -10.63
C GLY A 109 3.89 14.05 -9.43
N ARG A 110 3.27 14.88 -8.58
CA ARG A 110 3.93 15.39 -7.38
C ARG A 110 4.16 14.26 -6.39
N CYS A 111 5.40 14.17 -5.89
CA CYS A 111 5.78 13.18 -4.89
C CYS A 111 5.02 13.40 -3.57
N LEU A 112 4.40 12.32 -3.10
CA LEU A 112 3.69 12.23 -1.82
C LEU A 112 4.53 11.50 -0.78
N GLY A 113 5.52 10.71 -1.17
CA GLY A 113 6.39 9.97 -0.27
C GLY A 113 7.12 8.84 -1.00
N ARG A 114 8.01 8.15 -0.30
CA ARG A 114 8.74 6.99 -0.83
C ARG A 114 8.48 5.74 0.00
N ILE A 115 8.56 4.61 -0.68
CA ILE A 115 8.53 3.29 -0.06
C ILE A 115 9.99 2.87 0.19
N PRO A 116 10.35 2.44 1.41
CA PRO A 116 11.75 2.20 1.76
C PRO A 116 12.35 0.90 1.19
N HIS A 117 11.63 0.15 0.36
CA HIS A 117 12.05 -1.15 -0.22
C HIS A 117 11.50 -1.24 -1.66
N LEU A 118 12.15 -2.02 -2.54
CA LEU A 118 11.66 -2.20 -3.91
C LEU A 118 10.32 -2.93 -3.94
N PHE A 119 9.53 -2.63 -4.97
CA PHE A 119 8.23 -3.24 -5.21
C PHE A 119 8.12 -3.65 -6.68
N PRO A 120 7.57 -4.84 -7.01
CA PRO A 120 7.11 -5.86 -6.07
C PRO A 120 8.23 -6.73 -5.49
N VAL A 121 9.37 -6.81 -6.17
CA VAL A 121 10.45 -7.76 -5.85
C VAL A 121 11.78 -7.02 -5.68
N ASP A 122 12.47 -7.35 -4.59
CA ASP A 122 13.86 -6.99 -4.28
C ASP A 122 14.66 -8.28 -4.05
N PRO A 123 15.06 -9.02 -5.10
CA PRO A 123 15.46 -10.41 -4.97
C PRO A 123 16.51 -10.64 -3.87
N PRO A 124 16.30 -11.59 -2.93
CA PRO A 124 15.28 -12.64 -2.92
C PRO A 124 13.99 -12.28 -2.15
N GLN A 125 13.77 -11.00 -1.86
CA GLN A 125 12.66 -10.50 -1.05
C GLN A 125 11.50 -10.02 -1.92
N GLU A 126 10.29 -10.06 -1.35
CA GLU A 126 9.09 -9.51 -1.97
C GLU A 126 8.41 -8.52 -1.02
N LEU A 127 7.89 -7.42 -1.57
CA LEU A 127 7.17 -6.41 -0.79
C LEU A 127 5.67 -6.49 -1.08
N THR A 128 4.89 -6.73 -0.03
CA THR A 128 3.43 -6.55 -0.04
C THR A 128 3.07 -5.18 0.54
N ILE A 129 2.26 -4.41 -0.20
CA ILE A 129 1.72 -3.13 0.25
C ILE A 129 0.20 -3.25 0.39
N SER A 130 -0.32 -2.89 1.56
CA SER A 130 -1.77 -2.85 1.83
C SER A 130 -2.20 -1.43 2.16
N ALA A 131 -3.19 -0.90 1.45
CA ALA A 131 -3.72 0.45 1.61
C ALA A 131 -5.07 0.44 2.35
N GLY A 132 -5.22 1.28 3.36
CA GLY A 132 -6.43 1.30 4.19
C GLY A 132 -6.69 2.62 4.91
N ARG A 133 -7.65 2.57 5.83
CA ARG A 133 -8.17 3.76 6.56
C ARG A 133 -8.55 4.89 5.61
N TRP A 134 -9.33 4.55 4.60
CA TRP A 134 -9.69 5.46 3.53
C TRP A 134 -10.47 6.67 4.04
N GLN A 135 -10.08 7.87 3.62
CA GLN A 135 -10.88 9.08 3.77
C GLN A 135 -10.91 9.84 2.46
N ARG A 136 -12.11 10.14 1.96
CA ARG A 136 -12.32 10.86 0.69
C ARG A 136 -11.49 10.28 -0.47
N GLY A 137 -11.36 8.95 -0.55
CA GLY A 137 -10.60 8.26 -1.61
C GLY A 137 -9.08 8.31 -1.48
N THR A 138 -8.53 8.78 -0.35
CA THR A 138 -7.09 8.71 -0.03
C THR A 138 -6.88 7.68 1.09
N PRO A 139 -5.96 6.72 0.95
CA PRO A 139 -5.66 5.80 2.05
C PRO A 139 -4.86 6.56 3.12
N HIS A 140 -5.29 6.53 4.38
CA HIS A 140 -4.55 7.23 5.44
C HIS A 140 -3.44 6.37 6.05
N GLU A 141 -3.39 5.09 5.72
CA GLU A 141 -2.36 4.15 6.18
C GLU A 141 -1.97 3.22 5.03
N LEU A 142 -0.66 3.08 4.82
CA LEU A 142 -0.05 2.05 3.97
C LEU A 142 0.77 1.13 4.87
N ARG A 143 0.40 -0.15 4.89
CA ARG A 143 1.15 -1.21 5.58
C ARG A 143 2.11 -1.87 4.61
N LEU A 144 3.29 -2.19 5.11
CA LEU A 144 4.40 -2.70 4.34
C LEU A 144 4.88 -4.00 4.98
N LYS A 145 4.83 -5.12 4.24
CA LYS A 145 5.31 -6.42 4.69
C LYS A 145 6.34 -6.94 3.70
N VAL A 146 7.53 -7.25 4.18
CA VAL A 146 8.59 -7.90 3.41
C VAL A 146 8.52 -9.39 3.67
N GLN A 147 8.49 -10.18 2.60
CA GLN A 147 8.65 -11.63 2.65
C GLN A 147 10.10 -11.93 2.27
N SER A 148 10.79 -12.73 3.08
CA SER A 148 12.18 -13.08 2.83
C SER A 148 12.43 -14.55 3.12
N PRO A 149 13.05 -15.30 2.19
CA PRO A 149 13.44 -16.68 2.43
C PRO A 149 14.72 -16.81 3.29
N ALA A 150 15.33 -15.68 3.68
CA ALA A 150 16.52 -15.69 4.53
C ALA A 150 16.19 -16.11 5.98
N VAL A 151 17.22 -16.41 6.78
CA VAL A 151 17.08 -16.81 8.19
C VAL A 151 16.32 -15.77 9.03
N GLY A 152 16.35 -14.50 8.65
CA GLY A 152 15.58 -13.42 9.29
C GLY A 152 14.07 -13.49 9.03
N GLY A 153 13.62 -14.24 8.02
CA GLY A 153 12.21 -14.46 7.69
C GLY A 153 11.46 -13.20 7.25
N ASP A 154 10.14 -13.32 7.22
CA ASP A 154 9.22 -12.22 6.97
C ASP A 154 9.35 -11.11 8.01
N SER A 155 9.24 -9.86 7.58
CA SER A 155 9.23 -8.70 8.48
C SER A 155 8.13 -7.71 8.12
N THR A 156 7.65 -6.97 9.13
CA THR A 156 6.72 -5.86 8.93
C THR A 156 7.49 -4.56 9.10
N LEU A 157 7.45 -3.72 8.06
CA LEU A 157 8.11 -2.41 8.08
C LEU A 157 7.20 -1.36 8.73
N PRO A 158 7.76 -0.21 9.17
CA PRO A 158 6.95 0.90 9.66
C PRO A 158 5.91 1.32 8.63
N SER A 159 4.64 1.40 9.04
CA SER A 159 3.57 1.86 8.17
C SER A 159 3.73 3.34 7.83
N LEU A 160 3.33 3.72 6.62
CA LEU A 160 3.31 5.10 6.15
C LEU A 160 1.92 5.68 6.41
N HIS A 161 1.89 6.89 6.98
CA HIS A 161 0.66 7.58 7.34
C HIS A 161 0.51 8.87 6.56
N TRP A 162 -0.68 9.11 6.04
CA TRP A 162 -1.02 10.36 5.36
C TRP A 162 -1.06 11.52 6.35
N ASN A 163 -0.32 12.57 6.04
CA ASN A 163 -0.38 13.86 6.71
C ASN A 163 -1.18 14.84 5.85
N PRO A 164 -2.45 15.13 6.19
CA PRO A 164 -3.30 15.99 5.38
C PRO A 164 -2.83 17.46 5.37
N ARG A 165 -2.04 17.90 6.36
CA ARG A 165 -1.50 19.26 6.42
C ARG A 165 -0.33 19.43 5.46
N LYS A 166 0.50 18.39 5.31
CA LYS A 166 1.68 18.41 4.43
C LYS A 166 1.41 17.80 3.06
N GLY A 167 0.27 17.13 2.87
CA GLY A 167 -0.06 16.43 1.64
C GLY A 167 0.95 15.34 1.28
N THR A 168 1.48 14.62 2.28
CA THR A 168 2.55 13.62 2.15
C THR A 168 2.35 12.43 3.10
N TYR A 169 2.94 11.29 2.77
CA TYR A 169 3.05 10.10 3.59
C TYR A 169 4.36 10.11 4.37
N THR A 170 4.30 9.79 5.66
CA THR A 170 5.48 9.68 6.53
C THR A 170 5.41 8.43 7.39
N PRO A 171 6.54 7.76 7.67
CA PRO A 171 6.59 6.69 8.67
C PRO A 171 6.12 7.21 10.04
N LYS A 172 5.34 6.43 10.78
CA LYS A 172 4.96 6.78 12.15
C LYS A 172 6.03 6.28 13.13
N ASN A 173 6.55 7.19 13.95
CA ASN A 173 7.43 6.90 15.09
C ASN A 173 8.59 5.95 14.78
N THR A 174 9.46 6.32 13.84
CA THR A 174 10.76 5.69 13.72
C THR A 174 11.89 6.71 13.77
N THR A 175 12.95 6.33 14.48
CA THR A 175 14.32 6.82 14.32
C THR A 175 14.63 6.91 12.81
N PRO A 176 15.43 7.90 12.36
CA PRO A 176 15.54 8.24 10.95
C PRO A 176 15.80 6.99 10.10
N SER A 177 14.96 6.80 9.07
CA SER A 177 15.21 5.84 7.99
C SER A 177 16.66 5.99 7.51
N GLN A 178 17.37 4.88 7.32
CA GLN A 178 18.73 4.92 6.74
C GLN A 178 18.73 5.48 5.32
N ASP A 179 17.58 5.42 4.64
CA ASP A 179 17.35 6.23 3.45
C ASP A 179 16.74 7.58 3.83
N LYS A 180 17.56 8.63 3.70
CA LYS A 180 17.20 10.05 3.90
C LYS A 180 16.75 10.72 2.60
N THR A 181 16.65 9.98 1.50
CA THR A 181 16.40 10.58 0.19
C THR A 181 14.95 11.04 0.13
N SER A 182 14.79 12.34 0.40
CA SER A 182 13.51 13.03 0.38
C SER A 182 12.91 12.97 -1.03
N CYS A 183 11.60 13.25 -1.13
CA CYS A 183 10.99 13.55 -2.44
C CYS A 183 11.91 14.53 -3.20
N PRO A 184 12.22 14.27 -4.48
CA PRO A 184 13.03 15.21 -5.26
C PRO A 184 12.36 16.58 -5.19
N GLN A 185 13.15 17.61 -4.90
CA GLN A 185 12.66 18.98 -4.95
C GLN A 185 12.36 19.29 -6.42
N THR A 186 11.08 19.47 -6.72
CA THR A 186 10.60 19.98 -8.02
C THR A 186 11.13 21.37 -8.29
#